data_AF-A0A5D0WKQ9-F1
#
_entry.id   AF-A0A5D0WKQ9-F1
#
_cell.length_a   1.000
_cell.length_b   1.000
_cell.length_c   1.000
_cell.angle_alpha   90.00
_cell.angle_beta   90.00
_cell.angle_gamma   90.00
#
_symmetry.space_group_name_H-M   'P 1'
#
loop_
_entity.id
_entity.type
_entity.pdbx_description
1 polymer ?
#
loop_
_entity_poly.entity_id
_entity_poly.type
_entity_poly.pdbx_seq_one_letter_code
_entity_poly.pdbx_strand_id
1 'polypeptide(L)'
;FRIVLEVLFNCLMFIPVGILVPWAYENFLHEDEVKKRNTVLLFGLIVSVSVECLQLFTRTGLFEWDDIFHNMIGLMLGYGIYLFLKGKQFWEVHRYFLPMIGVVLALIIAMV
;
A
#
# COMPACT_ATOMS: atom_id res chain seq x y z
N PHE A 1 -14.34 19.20 -1.93
CA PHE A 1 -14.85 17.92 -2.49
C PHE A 1 -13.88 17.28 -3.49
N ARG A 2 -13.30 18.03 -4.45
CA ARG A 2 -12.35 17.45 -5.43
C ARG A 2 -11.14 16.76 -4.78
N ILE A 3 -10.45 17.46 -3.87
CA ILE A 3 -9.28 16.93 -3.13
C ILE A 3 -9.61 15.65 -2.34
N VAL A 4 -10.75 15.62 -1.64
CA VAL A 4 -11.16 14.42 -0.88
C VAL A 4 -11.43 13.23 -1.79
N LEU A 5 -12.01 13.45 -2.97
CA LEU A 5 -12.27 12.38 -3.95
C LEU A 5 -10.97 11.88 -4.58
N GLU A 6 -10.02 12.77 -4.87
CA GLU A 6 -8.68 12.42 -5.38
C GLU A 6 -7.96 11.49 -4.39
N VAL A 7 -7.90 11.88 -3.11
CA VAL A 7 -7.33 11.04 -2.04
C VAL A 7 -8.04 9.68 -1.92
N LEU A 8 -9.37 9.66 -2.04
CA LEU A 8 -10.17 8.43 -1.98
C LEU A 8 -9.87 7.51 -3.16
N PHE A 9 -9.74 8.05 -4.37
CA PHE A 9 -9.41 7.26 -5.56
C PHE A 9 -7.97 6.75 -5.54
N ASN A 10 -7.02 7.54 -5.05
CA ASN A 10 -5.64 7.12 -4.84
C ASN A 10 -5.57 5.92 -3.87
N CYS A 11 -6.28 6.01 -2.73
CA CYS A 11 -6.45 4.87 -1.82
C CYS A 11 -7.10 3.65 -2.50
N LEU A 12 -8.22 3.86 -3.20
CA LEU A 12 -9.01 2.78 -3.81
C LEU A 12 -8.22 2.02 -4.88
N MET A 13 -7.40 2.74 -5.66
CA MET A 13 -6.56 2.17 -6.73
C MET A 13 -5.52 1.18 -6.20
N PHE A 14 -5.03 1.39 -4.97
CA PHE A 14 -4.01 0.53 -4.36
C PHE A 14 -4.56 -0.65 -3.56
N ILE A 15 -5.86 -0.68 -3.23
CA ILE A 15 -6.49 -1.82 -2.56
C ILE A 15 -6.33 -3.12 -3.37
N PRO A 16 -6.63 -3.17 -4.69
CA PRO A 16 -6.39 -4.36 -5.50
C PRO A 16 -4.93 -4.79 -5.50
N VAL A 17 -3.98 -3.84 -5.53
CA VAL A 17 -2.54 -4.13 -5.49
C VAL A 17 -2.17 -4.84 -4.18
N GLY A 18 -2.67 -4.33 -3.05
CA GLY A 18 -2.43 -4.93 -1.73
C GLY A 18 -2.99 -6.34 -1.57
N ILE A 19 -4.05 -6.69 -2.32
CA ILE A 19 -4.63 -8.04 -2.35
C ILE A 19 -3.87 -8.96 -3.30
N LEU A 20 -3.54 -8.47 -4.50
CA LEU A 20 -3.01 -9.30 -5.59
C LEU A 20 -1.52 -9.63 -5.42
N VAL A 21 -0.71 -8.69 -4.95
CA VAL A 21 0.74 -8.91 -4.77
C VAL A 21 1.06 -10.09 -3.84
N PRO A 22 0.53 -10.18 -2.60
CA PRO A 22 0.86 -11.33 -1.74
C PRO A 22 0.32 -12.64 -2.31
N TRP A 23 -0.76 -12.60 -3.09
CA TRP A 23 -1.36 -13.75 -3.74
C TRP A 23 -0.53 -14.25 -4.93
N ALA A 24 -0.04 -13.33 -5.76
CA ALA A 24 0.81 -13.63 -6.90
C ALA A 24 2.14 -14.27 -6.47
N TYR A 25 2.68 -13.86 -5.32
CA TYR A 25 3.92 -14.39 -4.76
C TYR A 25 3.69 -15.51 -3.73
N GLU A 26 2.47 -16.02 -3.57
CA GLU A 26 2.15 -17.04 -2.56
C GLU A 26 2.97 -18.32 -2.77
N ASN A 27 3.15 -18.74 -4.03
CA ASN A 27 3.94 -19.93 -4.39
C ASN A 27 5.45 -19.76 -4.14
N PHE A 28 5.96 -18.51 -4.14
CA PHE A 28 7.39 -18.22 -4.02
C PHE A 28 7.81 -17.87 -2.58
N LEU A 29 6.90 -17.29 -1.81
CA LEU A 29 7.18 -16.77 -0.46
C LEU A 29 6.74 -17.75 0.64
N HIS A 30 6.10 -18.86 0.29
CA HIS A 30 5.55 -19.85 1.23
C HIS A 30 4.64 -19.18 2.29
N GLU A 31 4.46 -19.78 3.47
CA GLU A 31 3.65 -19.24 4.58
C GLU A 31 4.39 -18.12 5.39
N ASP A 32 5.48 -17.54 4.86
CA ASP A 32 6.18 -16.44 5.53
C ASP A 32 5.46 -15.09 5.30
N GLU A 33 4.54 -14.79 6.20
CA GLU A 33 3.74 -13.56 6.18
C GLU A 33 4.58 -12.29 6.40
N VAL A 34 5.76 -12.38 7.03
CA VAL A 34 6.65 -11.23 7.20
C VAL A 34 7.29 -10.87 5.87
N LYS A 35 7.74 -11.89 5.12
CA LYS A 35 8.31 -11.71 3.79
C LYS A 35 7.27 -11.20 2.81
N LYS A 36 6.06 -11.77 2.80
CA LYS A 36 4.92 -11.27 2.00
C LYS A 36 4.64 -9.80 2.28
N ARG A 37 4.50 -9.42 3.54
CA ARG A 37 4.28 -8.03 3.94
C ARG A 37 5.35 -7.10 3.37
N ASN A 38 6.64 -7.45 3.55
CA ASN A 38 7.74 -6.62 3.06
C ASN A 38 7.73 -6.52 1.53
N THR A 39 7.43 -7.62 0.82
CA THR A 39 7.25 -7.61 -0.64
C THR A 39 6.12 -6.68 -1.06
N VAL A 40 4.96 -6.77 -0.39
CA VAL A 40 3.80 -5.91 -0.66
C VAL A 40 4.17 -4.44 -0.47
N LEU A 41 4.78 -4.07 0.66
CA LEU A 41 5.21 -2.69 0.94
C LEU A 41 6.19 -2.15 -0.09
N LEU A 42 7.25 -2.90 -0.40
CA LEU A 42 8.28 -2.46 -1.35
C LEU A 42 7.70 -2.32 -2.75
N PHE A 43 6.92 -3.32 -3.19
CA PHE A 43 6.28 -3.28 -4.50
C PHE A 43 5.28 -2.12 -4.59
N GLY A 44 4.44 -1.95 -3.57
CA GLY A 44 3.47 -0.86 -3.54
C GLY A 44 4.11 0.52 -3.50
N LEU A 45 5.22 0.69 -2.79
CA LEU A 45 5.98 1.95 -2.80
C LEU A 45 6.55 2.25 -4.19
N ILE A 46 7.16 1.27 -4.84
CA ILE A 46 7.70 1.42 -6.21
C ILE A 46 6.58 1.76 -7.19
N VAL A 47 5.45 1.03 -7.12
CA VAL A 47 4.29 1.30 -7.97
C VAL A 47 3.72 2.69 -7.70
N SER A 48 3.62 3.10 -6.43
CA SER A 48 3.11 4.43 -6.07
C SER A 48 3.96 5.57 -6.60
N VAL A 49 5.28 5.50 -6.42
CA VAL A 49 6.21 6.46 -7.04
C VAL A 49 6.08 6.46 -8.56
N SER A 50 5.94 5.27 -9.17
CA SER A 50 5.77 5.14 -10.61
C SER A 50 4.47 5.78 -11.11
N VAL A 51 3.36 5.61 -10.39
CA VAL A 51 2.07 6.23 -10.72
C VAL A 51 2.21 7.74 -10.69
N GLU A 52 2.85 8.33 -9.68
CA GLU A 52 2.95 9.79 -9.63
C GLU A 52 3.89 10.35 -10.69
N CYS A 53 4.97 9.63 -11.01
CA CYS A 53 5.80 9.96 -12.17
C CYS A 53 4.99 9.89 -13.48
N LEU A 54 4.10 8.90 -13.63
CA LEU A 54 3.23 8.79 -14.81
C LEU A 54 2.19 9.91 -14.84
N GLN A 55 1.59 10.29 -13.71
CA GLN A 55 0.63 11.39 -13.64
C GLN A 55 1.29 12.72 -14.02
N LEU A 56 2.53 12.95 -13.56
CA LEU A 56 3.34 14.11 -13.95
C LEU A 56 3.66 14.10 -15.45
N PHE A 57 4.09 12.95 -15.98
CA PHE A 57 4.47 12.81 -17.37
C PHE A 57 3.28 12.97 -18.33
N THR A 58 2.16 12.33 -18.01
CA THR A 58 0.92 12.35 -18.81
C THR A 58 0.10 13.61 -18.60
N ARG A 59 0.50 14.48 -17.65
CA ARG A 59 -0.20 15.71 -17.24
C ARG A 59 -1.65 15.46 -16.80
N THR A 60 -1.95 14.25 -16.31
CA THR A 60 -3.26 13.93 -15.73
C THR A 60 -3.38 14.45 -14.30
N GLY A 61 -2.27 14.78 -13.64
CA GLY A 61 -2.20 15.31 -12.27
C GLY A 61 -0.88 16.01 -11.97
N LEU A 62 -0.71 16.46 -10.72
CA LEU A 62 0.54 16.99 -10.18
C LEU A 62 1.28 15.87 -9.44
N PHE A 63 2.61 15.92 -9.41
CA PHE A 63 3.39 15.02 -8.56
C PHE A 63 3.28 15.50 -7.12
N GLU A 64 2.44 14.85 -6.33
CA GLU A 64 2.19 15.19 -4.93
C GLU A 64 2.73 14.08 -4.02
N TRP A 65 3.63 14.44 -3.10
CA TRP A 65 4.26 13.47 -2.20
C TRP A 65 3.27 12.85 -1.21
N ASP A 66 2.20 13.57 -0.84
CA ASP A 66 1.14 13.05 0.00
C ASP A 66 0.27 12.00 -0.70
N ASP A 67 0.17 12.01 -2.03
CA ASP A 67 -0.52 10.94 -2.76
C ASP A 67 0.16 9.59 -2.62
N ILE A 68 1.49 9.56 -2.54
CA ILE A 68 2.24 8.34 -2.23
C ILE A 68 1.82 7.77 -0.86
N PHE A 69 1.56 8.64 0.12
CA PHE A 69 1.09 8.22 1.43
C PHE A 69 -0.33 7.63 1.37
N HIS A 70 -1.25 8.27 0.65
CA HIS A 70 -2.62 7.79 0.47
C HIS A 70 -2.68 6.45 -0.27
N ASN A 71 -1.88 6.31 -1.33
CA ASN A 71 -1.68 5.05 -2.05
C ASN A 71 -1.19 3.94 -1.11
N MET A 72 -0.24 4.26 -0.23
CA MET A 72 0.29 3.30 0.74
C MET A 72 -0.76 2.86 1.78
N ILE A 73 -1.66 3.76 2.20
CA ILE A 73 -2.82 3.41 3.03
C ILE A 73 -3.74 2.45 2.28
N GLY A 74 -4.06 2.75 1.03
CA GLY A 74 -4.84 1.87 0.16
C GLY A 74 -4.26 0.45 0.05
N LEU A 75 -2.94 0.37 -0.14
CA LEU A 75 -2.22 -0.90 -0.19
C LEU A 75 -2.31 -1.67 1.13
N MET A 76 -2.13 -0.98 2.27
CA MET A 76 -2.24 -1.58 3.61
C MET A 76 -3.64 -2.14 3.85
N LEU A 77 -4.69 -1.41 3.46
CA LEU A 77 -6.07 -1.89 3.52
C LEU A 77 -6.25 -3.15 2.65
N GLY A 78 -5.73 -3.16 1.42
CA GLY A 78 -5.74 -4.33 0.56
C GLY A 78 -5.04 -5.55 1.17
N TYR A 79 -3.86 -5.36 1.77
CA TYR A 79 -3.15 -6.44 2.45
C TYR A 79 -3.92 -7.00 3.65
N GLY A 80 -4.59 -6.12 4.40
CA GLY A 80 -5.47 -6.53 5.50
C GLY A 80 -6.65 -7.38 5.01
N ILE A 81 -7.25 -7.02 3.88
CA ILE A 81 -8.30 -7.81 3.22
C ILE A 81 -7.75 -9.19 2.81
N TYR A 82 -6.57 -9.26 2.21
CA TYR A 82 -5.92 -10.54 1.88
C TYR A 82 -5.73 -11.43 3.12
N LEU A 83 -5.23 -10.90 4.24
CA LEU A 83 -5.06 -11.66 5.47
C LEU A 83 -6.39 -12.17 6.04
N PHE A 84 -7.43 -11.34 5.97
CA PHE A 84 -8.79 -11.72 6.36
C PHE A 84 -9.34 -12.85 5.48
N LEU A 85 -9.14 -12.78 4.16
CA LEU A 85 -9.53 -13.83 3.21
C LEU A 85 -8.79 -15.16 3.47
N LYS A 86 -7.56 -15.11 3.99
CA LYS A 86 -6.79 -16.28 4.43
C LYS A 86 -7.21 -16.82 5.81
N GLY A 87 -8.22 -16.23 6.45
CA GLY A 87 -8.76 -16.67 7.73
C GLY A 87 -7.86 -16.36 8.93
N LYS A 88 -6.91 -15.42 8.80
CA LYS A 88 -6.06 -15.00 9.92
C LYS A 88 -6.89 -14.24 10.96
N GLN A 89 -6.66 -14.53 12.24
CA GLN A 89 -7.36 -13.84 13.32
C GLN A 89 -6.91 -12.38 13.44
N PHE A 90 -7.83 -11.49 13.81
CA PHE A 90 -7.58 -10.05 13.93
C PHE A 90 -6.35 -9.69 14.78
N TRP A 91 -6.13 -10.41 15.89
CA TRP A 91 -4.97 -10.23 16.77
C TRP A 91 -3.63 -10.53 16.08
N GLU A 92 -3.61 -11.50 15.17
CA GLU A 92 -2.42 -11.78 14.36
C GLU A 92 -2.21 -10.72 13.30
N VAL A 93 -3.31 -10.28 12.66
CA VAL A 93 -3.32 -9.25 11.63
C VAL A 93 -2.65 -7.96 12.13
N HIS A 94 -3.07 -7.47 13.30
CA HIS A 94 -2.51 -6.26 13.91
C HIS A 94 -0.97 -6.30 14.07
N ARG A 95 -0.38 -7.46 14.38
CA ARG A 95 1.09 -7.60 14.53
C ARG A 95 1.84 -7.34 13.24
N TYR A 96 1.24 -7.62 12.08
CA TYR A 96 1.86 -7.33 10.79
C TYR A 96 1.86 -5.85 10.45
N PHE A 97 0.88 -5.09 10.95
CA PHE A 97 0.77 -3.64 10.77
C PHE A 97 1.63 -2.82 11.74
N LEU A 98 2.00 -3.36 12.91
CA LEU A 98 2.82 -2.64 13.88
C LEU A 98 4.14 -2.07 13.30
N PRO A 99 4.96 -2.84 12.56
CA PRO A 99 6.17 -2.29 11.94
C PRO A 99 5.88 -1.39 10.72
N MET A 100 4.68 -1.45 10.14
CA MET A 100 4.27 -0.50 9.09
C MET A 100 4.08 0.90 9.66
N ILE A 101 3.75 1.05 10.96
CA ILE A 101 3.69 2.35 11.62
C ILE A 101 5.03 3.09 11.50
N GLY A 102 6.17 2.38 11.61
CA GLY A 102 7.49 2.97 11.40
C GLY A 102 7.69 3.50 9.98
N VAL A 103 7.16 2.80 8.98
CA VAL A 103 7.21 3.24 7.56
C VAL A 103 6.31 4.45 7.34
N VAL A 104 5.09 4.42 7.88
CA VAL A 104 4.14 5.55 7.85
C VAL A 104 4.77 6.78 8.50
N LEU A 105 5.39 6.64 9.67
CA LEU A 105 6.09 7.73 10.35
C LEU A 105 7.29 8.24 9.54
N ALA A 106 8.08 7.35 8.93
CA ALA A 106 9.20 7.74 8.09
C ALA A 106 8.74 8.52 6.85
N LEU A 107 7.64 8.11 6.22
CA LEU A 107 7.02 8.83 5.11
C LEU A 107 6.48 10.19 5.55
N ILE A 108 5.79 10.26 6.70
CA ILE A 108 5.32 11.54 7.27
C ILE A 108 6.50 12.48 7.54
N ILE A 109 7.61 11.99 8.11
CA ILE A 109 8.82 12.79 8.33
C ILE A 109 9.41 13.27 7.00
N ALA A 110 9.40 12.44 5.97
CA ALA A 110 9.87 12.82 4.63
C ALA A 110 8.99 13.89 3.95
N MET A 111 7.76 14.10 4.45
CA MET A 111 6.81 15.08 3.94
C MET A 111 6.89 16.45 4.64
N VAL A 112 7.62 16.55 5.77
CA VAL A 112 7.85 17.78 6.55
C VAL A 112 9.15 18.45 6.13
#